data_AF-A0A5K1B1H1-F1
#
_entry.id   AF-A0A5K1B1H1-F1
#
_cell.length_a   1.000
_cell.length_b   1.000
_cell.length_c   1.000
_cell.angle_alpha   90.00
_cell.angle_beta   90.00
_cell.angle_gamma   90.00
#
_symmetry.space_group_name_H-M   'P 1'
#
loop_
_entity.id
_entity.type
_entity.pdbx_description
1 polymer ?
#
loop_
_entity_poly.entity_id
_entity_poly.type
_entity_poly.pdbx_seq_one_letter_code
_entity_poly.pdbx_strand_id
1 'polypeptide(L)' 'INKITEMNLSANQERATMEKKRLVWKVEGAPRPETVLRGGPVDPVKLIVELGPMEIRTFVLMFDYIFLYTDDSM' A
#
# COMPACT_ATOMS: atom_id res chain seq x y z
N ILE A 1 0.08 -1.71 -15.35
CA ILE A 1 -0.69 -1.82 -14.09
C ILE A 1 -1.92 -0.97 -14.29
N ASN A 2 -3.09 -1.58 -14.37
CA ASN A 2 -4.36 -0.89 -14.55
C ASN A 2 -4.82 -0.24 -13.24
N LYS A 3 -4.65 -0.95 -12.12
CA LYS A 3 -5.06 -0.48 -10.79
C LYS A 3 -4.09 -0.93 -9.71
N ILE A 4 -3.89 -0.06 -8.73
CA ILE A 4 -3.19 -0.32 -7.48
C ILE A 4 -4.10 0.04 -6.31
N THR A 5 -4.28 -0.89 -5.37
CA THR A 5 -5.02 -0.65 -4.13
C THR A 5 -4.15 -1.02 -2.94
N GLU A 6 -4.02 -0.10 -1.97
CA GLU A 6 -3.29 -0.36 -0.75
C GLU A 6 -4.16 -1.03 0.32
N MET A 7 -3.65 -2.11 0.90
CA MET A 7 -4.35 -2.97 1.85
C MET A 7 -3.63 -3.00 3.20
N ASN A 8 -4.29 -3.58 4.20
CA ASN A 8 -3.66 -3.94 5.45
C ASN A 8 -2.69 -5.14 5.29
N LEU A 9 -1.97 -5.47 6.36
CA LEU A 9 -0.92 -6.50 6.33
C LEU A 9 -1.42 -7.87 5.82
N SER A 10 -2.64 -8.28 6.18
CA SER A 10 -3.26 -9.54 5.76
C SER A 10 -4.04 -9.45 4.44
N ALA A 11 -3.94 -8.33 3.72
CA ALA A 11 -4.61 -8.08 2.44
C ALA A 11 -6.15 -8.25 2.44
N ASN A 12 -6.80 -8.19 3.61
CA ASN A 12 -8.24 -8.44 3.73
C ASN A 12 -9.09 -7.16 3.88
N GLN A 13 -8.45 -6.01 4.10
CA GLN A 13 -9.11 -4.71 4.25
C GLN A 13 -8.29 -3.60 3.59
N GLU A 14 -8.95 -2.61 3.00
CA GLU A 14 -8.28 -1.42 2.45
C GLU A 14 -7.63 -0.58 3.57
N ARG A 15 -6.37 -0.15 3.36
CA ARG A 15 -5.62 0.64 4.36
C ARG A 15 -6.36 1.93 4.71
N ALA A 16 -6.92 2.64 3.71
CA ALA A 16 -7.64 3.89 3.90
C ALA A 16 -8.88 3.74 4.82
N THR A 17 -9.55 2.60 4.78
CA THR A 17 -10.70 2.32 5.65
C THR A 17 -10.26 2.07 7.09
N MET A 18 -9.15 1.37 7.28
CA MET A 18 -8.59 1.08 8.60
C MET A 18 -8.05 2.34 9.29
N GLU A 19 -7.31 3.19 8.58
CA GLU A 19 -6.77 4.44 9.13
C GLU A 19 -7.88 5.38 9.63
N LYS A 20 -9.01 5.44 8.92
CA LYS A 20 -10.19 6.23 9.34
C LYS A 20 -10.87 5.68 10.61
N LYS A 21 -10.75 4.38 10.86
CA LYS A 21 -11.40 3.69 11.99
C LYS A 21 -10.47 3.49 13.19
N ARG A 22 -9.21 3.94 13.10
CA ARG A 22 -8.22 3.72 14.15
C ARG A 22 -8.61 4.50 15.41
N LEU A 23 -8.60 3.80 16.55
CA LEU A 23 -8.85 4.42 17.86
C LEU A 23 -7.72 5.38 18.23
N VAL A 24 -8.10 6.54 18.78
CA VAL A 24 -7.16 7.54 19.28
C VAL A 24 -7.02 7.35 20.79
N TRP A 25 -5.84 6.91 21.22
CA TRP A 25 -5.54 6.67 22.63
C TRP A 25 -4.64 7.76 23.20
N LYS A 26 -4.93 8.20 24.44
CA LYS A 26 -4.00 9.02 25.22
C LYS A 26 -3.02 8.08 25.94
N VAL A 27 -1.74 8.18 25.59
CA VAL A 27 -0.69 7.36 26.19
C VAL A 27 0.09 8.20 27.20
N GLU A 28 0.29 7.68 28.41
CA GLU A 28 1.11 8.32 29.44
C GLU A 28 2.60 8.09 29.18
N GLY A 29 3.44 9.09 29.43
CA GLY A 29 4.88 8.99 29.18
C GLY A 29 5.27 8.91 27.70
N ALA A 30 4.41 9.37 26.79
CA ALA A 30 4.71 9.37 25.36
C ALA A 30 6.09 10.00 25.11
N PRO A 31 7.00 9.31 24.39
CA PRO A 31 8.31 9.87 24.10
C PRO A 31 8.14 11.24 23.44
N ARG A 32 9.11 12.15 23.66
CA ARG A 32 9.22 13.40 22.90
C ARG A 32 8.97 13.09 21.42
N PRO A 33 8.35 13.99 20.65
CA PRO A 33 7.94 13.71 19.28
C PRO A 33 9.16 13.30 18.44
N GLU A 34 9.49 12.02 18.46
CA GLU A 34 10.28 11.38 17.44
C GLU A 34 9.39 11.47 16.22
N THR A 35 9.84 12.28 15.26
CA THR A 35 9.19 12.43 13.96
C THR A 35 9.02 11.03 13.42
N VAL A 36 7.80 10.48 13.47
CA VAL A 36 7.55 9.12 13.01
C VAL A 36 7.75 9.15 11.50
N LEU A 37 8.90 8.67 11.05
CA LEU A 37 9.26 8.60 9.64
C LEU A 37 8.40 7.50 9.00
N ARG A 38 7.33 7.90 8.33
CA ARG A 38 6.50 7.03 7.48
C ARG A 38 6.74 7.37 6.03
N GLY A 39 6.63 6.37 5.17
CA GLY A 39 6.60 6.60 3.72
C GLY A 39 5.39 7.46 3.32
N GLY A 40 5.55 8.23 2.27
CA GLY A 40 4.47 9.00 1.66
C GLY A 40 3.38 8.15 1.00
N PRO A 41 2.26 8.78 0.61
CA PRO A 41 1.21 8.13 -0.17
C PRO A 41 1.76 7.62 -1.52
N VAL A 42 1.16 6.56 -2.04
CA VAL A 42 1.50 6.04 -3.37
C VAL A 42 0.99 7.00 -4.44
N ASP A 43 1.85 7.35 -5.41
CA ASP A 43 1.44 8.06 -6.62
C ASP A 43 0.85 7.03 -7.61
N PRO A 44 -0.43 7.16 -8.03
CA PRO A 44 -1.09 6.17 -8.88
C PRO A 44 -0.59 6.16 -10.34
N VAL A 45 0.15 7.18 -10.77
CA VAL A 45 0.72 7.28 -12.13
C VAL A 45 2.19 6.88 -12.12
N LYS A 46 2.97 7.43 -11.18
CA LYS A 46 4.40 7.12 -11.08
C LYS A 46 4.67 5.77 -10.44
N LEU A 47 3.70 5.24 -9.68
CA LEU A 47 3.78 3.97 -8.95
C LEU A 47 5.00 3.88 -8.03
N ILE A 48 5.36 5.01 -7.40
CA ILE A 48 6.46 5.09 -6.45
C ILE A 48 5.94 4.78 -5.05
N VAL A 49 6.62 3.86 -4.36
CA VAL A 49 6.35 3.48 -2.97
C VAL A 49 7.52 3.93 -2.10
N GLU A 50 7.22 4.78 -1.13
CA GLU A 50 8.16 5.14 -0.06
C GLU A 50 7.90 4.25 1.17
N LEU A 51 8.97 3.88 1.88
CA LEU A 51 8.93 3.07 3.10
C LEU A 51 9.73 3.75 4.21
N GLY A 52 9.10 3.89 5.38
CA GLY A 52 9.79 4.24 6.61
C GLY A 52 10.52 3.05 7.23
N PRO A 53 11.40 3.27 8.22
CA PRO A 53 12.02 2.20 8.98
C PRO A 53 10.97 1.24 9.55
N MET A 54 11.18 -0.06 9.34
CA MET A 54 10.28 -1.14 9.78
C MET A 54 8.83 -1.04 9.25
N GLU A 55 8.61 -0.30 8.16
CA GLU A 55 7.29 -0.24 7.51
C GLU A 55 7.10 -1.41 6.54
N ILE A 56 5.93 -2.06 6.63
CA ILE A 56 5.47 -3.07 5.67
C ILE A 56 4.20 -2.52 5.01
N ARG A 57 4.18 -2.48 3.67
CA ARG A 57 3.02 -2.04 2.88
C ARG A 57 2.57 -3.18 1.96
N THR A 58 1.28 -3.45 1.98
CA THR A 58 0.66 -4.52 1.19
C THR A 58 -0.20 -3.90 0.10
N PHE A 59 -0.02 -4.36 -1.14
CA PHE A 59 -0.77 -3.85 -2.29
C PHE A 59 -1.38 -4.98 -3.09
N VAL A 60 -2.58 -4.72 -3.63
CA VAL A 60 -3.20 -5.55 -4.66
C VAL A 60 -3.08 -4.81 -5.99
N LEU A 61 -2.49 -5.46 -6.98
CA LEU A 61 -2.27 -4.92 -8.32
C LEU A 61 -3.17 -5.64 -9.32
N MET A 62 -3.80 -4.86 -10.20
CA MET A 62 -4.51 -5.39 -11.37
C MET A 62 -3.69 -5.07 -12.62
N PHE A 63 -3.44 -6.09 -13.42
CA PHE A 63 -2.75 -5.99 -14.71
C PHE A 63 -3.73 -6.25 -15.84
N ASP A 64 -3.55 -5.56 -16.95
CA ASP A 64 -4.20 -5.94 -18.21
C ASP A 64 -3.42 -7.11 -18.80
N TYR A 65 -4.09 -8.19 -19.14
CA TYR A 65 -3.45 -9.32 -19.81
C TYR A 65 -3.31 -9.01 -21.30
N ILE A 66 -2.09 -9.14 -21.82
CA ILE A 66 -1.85 -9.18 -23.26
C ILE A 66 -1.86 -10.65 -23.65
N PHE A 67 -2.88 -11.07 -24.40
CA PHE A 67 -2.84 -12.36 -25.09
C PHE A 67 -1.84 -12.26 -26.23
N LEU A 68 -0.69 -12.91 -26.09
CA LEU A 68 0.18 -13.20 -27.23
C LEU A 68 -0.42 -14.41 -27.93
N TYR A 69 -1.06 -14.19 -29.07
CA TYR A 69 -1.37 -15.30 -29.98
C TYR A 69 -0.05 -15.85 -30.50
N THR A 70 0.34 -17.03 -30.04
CA THR A 70 1.28 -17.86 -30.79
C THR A 70 0.52 -18.40 -31.99
N ASP A 71 0.96 -17.99 -33.17
CA ASP A 71 0.52 -18.54 -34.44
C ASP A 71 1.01 -20.00 -34.51
N ASP A 72 0.19 -20.94 -34.02
CA ASP A 72 0.38 -22.39 -34.17
C ASP A 72 -0.01 -22.81 -35.60
N SER A 73 0.59 -22.17 -36.60
CA SER A 73 0.60 -22.65 -37.98
C SER A 73 1.99 -23.18 -38.34
N MET A 74 2.20 -24.47 -38.06
CA MET A 74 3.23 -25.27 -38.72
C MET A 74 2.71 -26.69 -38.98
#